data_AF-A0A401HT35-F1
#
_entry.id   AF-A0A401HT35-F1
#
_cell.length_a   1.000
_cell.length_b   1.000
_cell.length_c   1.000
_cell.angle_alpha   90.00
_cell.angle_beta   90.00
_cell.angle_gamma   90.00
#
_symmetry.space_group_name_H-M   'P 1'
#
loop_
_entity.id
_entity.type
_entity.pdbx_description
1 polymer ?
#
loop_
_entity_poly.entity_id
_entity_poly.type
_entity_poly.pdbx_seq_one_letter_code
_entity_poly.pdbx_strand_id
1 'polypeptide(L)'
;MWYWIAEPFLYTCLAIVAGYVLLGVVPERDRPIDRLPVRLIAGASLGIGFFALFPVLRIVGFFAEDVGYWETFRQVLSGFTEGKAYLITVVLSLLLTILILRNEKKPGPGLRQFILLLVFTLITVQGWSSHVASLYGTWGILAQTLHLIGIALWAGPLLLAGWAGATGTDRWLRFVQWYHPLAAACMAIILASGFVLMFGVAPEYVNAWQIPYGQALLIKHVLILPLAFMAIVNGFWVKRRLQTDAAFRPRIWARVEGIVVLLIFTVTGFMNQQAAPHDVSDTLQSTPASSLYLWFSGGSMDREAQLAVTPGLLSIVVWAAAALLVWTAVLSVKRKQAVSALLWSLLAAALLYYGFMLSVV
;
A
#
# COMPACT_ATOMS: atom_id res chain seq x y z
N MET A 1 -1.78 -19.18 -8.61
CA MET A 1 -1.52 -17.81 -9.10
C MET A 1 -2.49 -16.73 -8.57
N TRP A 2 -3.46 -17.03 -7.69
CA TRP A 2 -4.47 -16.05 -7.21
C TRP A 2 -4.27 -15.56 -5.76
N TYR A 3 -3.28 -16.09 -5.04
CA TYR A 3 -3.05 -15.78 -3.62
C TYR A 3 -2.83 -14.29 -3.33
N TRP A 4 -2.25 -13.56 -4.29
CA TRP A 4 -1.98 -12.13 -4.18
C TRP A 4 -3.22 -11.26 -4.03
N ILE A 5 -4.41 -11.75 -4.43
CA ILE A 5 -5.66 -10.99 -4.34
C ILE A 5 -6.01 -10.66 -2.87
N ALA A 6 -5.56 -11.46 -1.90
CA ALA A 6 -5.83 -11.23 -0.49
C ALA A 6 -4.97 -10.14 0.16
N GLU A 7 -3.74 -9.92 -0.32
CA GLU A 7 -2.83 -8.94 0.29
C GLU A 7 -3.34 -7.49 0.29
N PRO A 8 -3.98 -6.99 -0.79
CA PRO A 8 -4.53 -5.64 -0.80
C PRO A 8 -5.62 -5.48 0.28
N PHE A 9 -6.42 -6.53 0.52
CA PHE A 9 -7.40 -6.53 1.60
C PHE A 9 -6.74 -6.62 2.98
N LEU A 10 -5.67 -7.40 3.14
CA LEU A 10 -4.88 -7.44 4.37
C LEU A 10 -4.36 -6.04 4.74
N TYR A 11 -3.73 -5.34 3.79
CA TYR A 11 -3.21 -3.98 4.00
C TYR A 11 -4.32 -2.96 4.26
N THR A 12 -5.44 -3.09 3.55
CA THR A 12 -6.61 -2.25 3.80
C THR A 12 -7.18 -2.47 5.21
N CYS A 13 -7.28 -3.72 5.66
CA CYS A 13 -7.76 -4.06 6.99
C CYS A 13 -6.84 -3.49 8.07
N LEU A 14 -5.52 -3.66 7.91
CA LEU A 14 -4.51 -3.13 8.82
C LEU A 14 -4.57 -1.60 8.90
N ALA A 15 -4.67 -0.92 7.75
CA ALA A 15 -4.80 0.53 7.68
C ALA A 15 -6.10 1.01 8.37
N ILE A 16 -7.25 0.37 8.10
CA ILE A 16 -8.53 0.72 8.75
C ILE A 16 -8.44 0.59 10.28
N VAL A 17 -7.86 -0.50 10.78
CA VAL A 17 -7.71 -0.76 12.21
C VAL A 17 -6.73 0.24 12.85
N ALA A 18 -5.59 0.53 12.22
CA ALA A 18 -4.65 1.54 12.70
C ALA A 18 -5.26 2.96 12.69
N GLY A 19 -6.01 3.29 11.64
CA GLY A 19 -6.76 4.53 11.53
C GLY A 19 -7.80 4.69 12.64
N TYR A 20 -8.49 3.61 13.01
CA TYR A 20 -9.41 3.60 14.16
C TYR A 20 -8.70 3.93 15.47
N VAL A 21 -7.55 3.29 15.73
CA VAL A 21 -6.78 3.54 16.95
C VAL A 21 -6.30 4.98 17.01
N LEU A 22 -5.72 5.47 15.92
CA LEU A 22 -5.20 6.83 15.82
C LEU A 22 -6.31 7.88 16.01
N LEU A 23 -7.43 7.73 15.29
CA LEU A 23 -8.59 8.61 15.48
C LEU A 23 -9.15 8.51 16.90
N GLY A 24 -9.07 7.35 17.53
CA GLY A 24 -9.50 7.13 18.92
C GLY A 24 -8.71 7.92 19.97
N VAL A 25 -7.47 8.33 19.65
CA VAL A 25 -6.61 9.18 20.50
C VAL A 25 -6.89 10.67 20.30
N VAL A 26 -7.27 11.06 19.07
CA VAL A 26 -7.61 12.45 18.72
C VAL A 26 -8.91 12.87 19.40
N PRO A 27 -9.07 14.11 19.92
CA PRO A 27 -10.33 14.59 20.51
C PRO A 27 -11.50 14.51 19.52
N GLU A 28 -12.71 14.20 20.00
CA GLU A 28 -13.89 13.99 19.12
C GLU A 28 -14.21 15.18 18.22
N ARG A 29 -13.98 16.41 18.70
CA ARG A 29 -14.19 17.65 17.93
C ARG A 29 -13.28 17.80 16.71
N ASP A 30 -12.14 17.10 16.71
CA ASP A 30 -11.08 17.19 15.69
C ASP A 30 -11.08 15.99 14.74
N ARG A 31 -12.03 15.07 14.90
CA ARG A 31 -12.23 13.91 14.02
C ARG A 31 -13.16 14.27 12.86
N PRO A 32 -12.90 13.76 11.65
CA PRO A 32 -13.79 13.98 10.51
C PRO A 32 -14.99 13.01 10.50
N ILE A 33 -15.22 12.24 11.57
CA ILE A 33 -16.24 11.18 11.66
C ILE A 33 -17.03 11.36 12.96
N ASP A 34 -18.36 11.37 12.86
CA ASP A 34 -19.24 11.56 14.03
C ASP A 34 -19.29 10.33 14.93
N ARG A 35 -19.40 9.14 14.32
CA ARG A 35 -19.35 7.85 15.02
C ARG A 35 -18.52 6.85 14.24
N LEU A 36 -17.51 6.28 14.89
CA LEU A 36 -16.65 5.28 14.28
C LEU A 36 -17.47 4.00 13.99
N PRO A 37 -17.37 3.41 12.78
CA PRO A 37 -18.14 2.23 12.40
C PRO A 37 -17.52 0.96 13.02
N VAL A 38 -17.74 0.74 14.32
CA VAL A 38 -17.05 -0.33 15.09
C VAL A 38 -17.21 -1.71 14.46
N ARG A 39 -18.38 -2.02 13.87
CA ARG A 39 -18.59 -3.30 13.15
C ARG A 39 -17.66 -3.48 11.95
N LEU A 40 -17.43 -2.42 11.19
CA LEU A 40 -16.46 -2.43 10.07
C LEU A 40 -15.04 -2.67 10.60
N ILE A 41 -14.69 -2.02 11.71
CA ILE A 41 -13.34 -2.10 12.30
C ILE A 41 -13.11 -3.50 12.91
N ALA A 42 -14.10 -4.05 13.61
CA ALA A 42 -14.07 -5.42 14.11
C ALA A 42 -13.99 -6.44 12.96
N GLY A 43 -14.76 -6.24 11.89
CA GLY A 43 -14.67 -7.03 10.67
C GLY A 43 -13.29 -6.93 10.00
N ALA A 44 -12.71 -5.73 9.93
CA ALA A 44 -11.35 -5.53 9.43
C ALA A 44 -10.32 -6.23 10.32
N SER A 45 -10.47 -6.19 11.64
CA SER A 45 -9.60 -6.94 12.57
C SER A 45 -9.65 -8.44 12.29
N LEU A 46 -10.83 -9.05 12.12
CA LEU A 46 -10.94 -10.45 11.69
C LEU A 46 -10.35 -10.68 10.29
N GLY A 47 -10.54 -9.72 9.39
CA GLY A 47 -9.98 -9.73 8.04
C GLY A 47 -8.46 -9.83 8.03
N ILE A 48 -7.76 -9.19 8.98
CA ILE A 48 -6.30 -9.32 9.12
C ILE A 48 -5.91 -10.80 9.29
N GLY A 49 -6.57 -11.50 10.23
CA GLY A 49 -6.31 -12.93 10.45
C GLY A 49 -6.68 -13.80 9.25
N PHE A 50 -7.80 -13.51 8.59
CA PHE A 50 -8.25 -14.28 7.42
C PHE A 50 -7.35 -14.10 6.19
N PHE A 51 -7.08 -12.86 5.79
CA PHE A 51 -6.30 -12.57 4.58
C PHE A 51 -4.81 -12.91 4.74
N ALA A 52 -4.27 -12.91 5.96
CA ALA A 52 -2.91 -13.38 6.24
C ALA A 52 -2.69 -14.88 5.97
N LEU A 53 -3.75 -15.68 5.77
CA LEU A 53 -3.64 -17.09 5.40
C LEU A 53 -3.09 -17.29 3.98
N PHE A 54 -3.33 -16.35 3.07
CA PHE A 54 -3.09 -16.57 1.64
C PHE A 54 -1.61 -16.66 1.26
N PRO A 55 -0.70 -15.83 1.82
CA PRO A 55 0.74 -16.05 1.66
C PRO A 55 1.19 -17.44 2.13
N VAL A 56 0.63 -17.95 3.24
CA VAL A 56 0.91 -19.30 3.74
C VAL A 56 0.41 -20.36 2.76
N LEU A 57 -0.81 -20.22 2.24
CA LEU A 57 -1.37 -21.15 1.25
C LEU A 57 -0.56 -21.18 -0.05
N ARG A 58 0.08 -20.08 -0.44
CA ARG A 58 1.01 -20.10 -1.57
C ARG A 58 2.20 -21.00 -1.31
N ILE A 59 2.85 -20.88 -0.15
CA ILE A 59 4.01 -21.72 0.21
C ILE A 59 3.59 -23.18 0.22
N VAL A 60 2.42 -23.47 0.80
CA VAL A 60 1.85 -24.81 0.80
C VAL A 60 1.61 -25.32 -0.61
N GLY A 61 0.98 -24.51 -1.48
CA GLY A 61 0.74 -24.89 -2.87
C GLY A 61 2.02 -25.14 -3.66
N PHE A 62 3.14 -24.48 -3.31
CA PHE A 62 4.43 -24.69 -3.95
C PHE A 62 5.05 -26.05 -3.60
N PHE A 63 4.94 -26.53 -2.36
CA PHE A 63 5.54 -27.79 -1.90
C PHE A 63 4.56 -28.98 -1.84
N ALA A 64 3.26 -28.74 -2.03
CA ALA A 64 2.23 -29.76 -1.83
C ALA A 64 2.25 -30.89 -2.87
N GLU A 65 2.81 -30.64 -4.06
CA GLU A 65 2.90 -31.66 -5.11
C GLU A 65 3.83 -32.82 -4.72
N ASP A 66 4.84 -32.55 -3.89
CA ASP A 66 5.85 -33.56 -3.49
C ASP A 66 5.48 -34.32 -2.22
N VAL A 67 4.82 -33.67 -1.25
CA VAL A 67 4.61 -34.19 0.12
C VAL A 67 3.13 -34.43 0.46
N GLY A 68 2.22 -33.81 -0.30
CA GLY A 68 0.78 -33.81 -0.05
C GLY A 68 0.32 -32.62 0.80
N TYR A 69 -0.81 -32.01 0.40
CA TYR A 69 -1.29 -30.73 0.93
C TYR A 69 -1.37 -30.63 2.46
N TRP A 70 -1.90 -31.65 3.15
CA TRP A 70 -2.11 -31.58 4.60
C TRP A 70 -0.79 -31.61 5.38
N GLU A 71 0.13 -32.47 4.96
CA GLU A 71 1.42 -32.61 5.62
C GLU A 71 2.29 -31.37 5.35
N THR A 72 2.31 -30.87 4.11
CA THR A 72 2.93 -29.59 3.77
C THR A 72 2.34 -28.44 4.58
N PHE A 73 1.01 -28.35 4.73
CA PHE A 73 0.36 -27.30 5.52
C PHE A 73 0.83 -27.32 6.98
N ARG A 74 0.87 -28.51 7.59
CA ARG A 74 1.38 -28.67 8.96
C ARG A 74 2.84 -28.24 9.07
N GLN A 75 3.68 -28.69 8.15
CA GLN A 75 5.10 -28.36 8.11
C GLN A 75 5.34 -26.87 7.91
N VAL A 76 4.58 -26.21 7.04
CA VAL A 76 4.67 -24.76 6.83
C VAL A 76 4.28 -24.01 8.10
N LEU A 77 3.18 -24.38 8.75
CA LEU A 77 2.74 -23.73 9.99
C LEU A 77 3.76 -23.85 11.14
N SER A 78 4.40 -25.01 11.31
CA SER A 78 5.34 -25.23 12.42
C SER A 78 6.79 -24.90 12.08
N GLY A 79 7.19 -25.01 10.81
CA GLY A 79 8.56 -24.92 10.35
C GLY A 79 8.94 -23.52 9.86
N PHE A 80 8.06 -22.87 9.10
CA PHE A 80 8.36 -21.62 8.41
C PHE A 80 8.02 -20.40 9.27
N THR A 81 8.79 -19.33 9.10
CA THR A 81 8.58 -18.06 9.82
C THR A 81 7.21 -17.46 9.48
N GLU A 82 6.82 -17.54 8.21
CA GLU A 82 5.53 -17.07 7.69
C GLU A 82 4.36 -17.83 8.33
N GLY A 83 4.49 -19.16 8.50
CA GLY A 83 3.48 -19.98 9.18
C GLY A 83 3.32 -19.63 10.65
N LYS A 84 4.43 -19.46 11.38
CA LYS A 84 4.42 -19.02 12.79
C LYS A 84 3.82 -17.63 12.93
N ALA A 85 4.21 -16.70 12.06
CA ALA A 85 3.68 -15.34 12.04
C ALA A 85 2.18 -15.32 11.75
N TYR A 86 1.69 -16.19 10.86
CA TYR A 86 0.26 -16.36 10.62
C TYR A 86 -0.49 -16.81 11.88
N LEU A 87 -0.01 -17.83 12.60
CA LEU A 87 -0.65 -18.29 13.84
C LEU A 87 -0.74 -17.17 14.89
N ILE A 88 0.35 -16.41 15.07
CA ILE A 88 0.37 -15.25 15.96
C ILE A 88 -0.64 -14.20 15.47
N THR A 89 -0.66 -13.90 14.17
CA THR A 89 -1.57 -12.93 13.56
C THR A 89 -3.03 -13.31 13.81
N VAL A 90 -3.41 -14.59 13.66
CA VAL A 90 -4.77 -15.07 13.94
C VAL A 90 -5.14 -14.81 15.40
N VAL A 91 -4.30 -15.25 16.35
CA VAL A 91 -4.58 -15.07 17.79
C VAL A 91 -4.71 -13.58 18.15
N LEU A 92 -3.77 -12.74 17.69
CA LEU A 92 -3.80 -11.30 17.94
C LEU A 92 -5.01 -10.64 17.30
N SER A 93 -5.39 -11.06 16.08
CA SER A 93 -6.55 -10.50 15.37
C SER A 93 -7.89 -10.83 16.04
N LEU A 94 -8.04 -12.04 16.59
CA LEU A 94 -9.21 -12.46 17.35
C LEU A 94 -9.31 -11.67 18.66
N LEU A 95 -8.19 -11.61 19.41
CA LEU A 95 -8.12 -10.83 20.64
C LEU A 95 -8.44 -9.35 20.39
N LEU A 96 -7.84 -8.77 19.36
CA LEU A 96 -8.08 -7.39 18.96
C LEU A 96 -9.55 -7.13 18.63
N THR A 97 -10.21 -8.05 17.92
CA THR A 97 -11.64 -7.97 17.61
C THR A 97 -12.49 -7.90 18.88
N ILE A 98 -12.23 -8.80 19.84
CA ILE A 98 -12.94 -8.84 21.13
C ILE A 98 -12.76 -7.52 21.88
N LEU A 99 -11.54 -6.99 21.93
CA LEU A 99 -11.22 -5.76 22.64
C LEU A 99 -11.86 -4.53 21.99
N ILE A 100 -11.90 -4.47 20.66
CA ILE A 100 -12.56 -3.38 19.92
C ILE A 100 -14.06 -3.35 20.23
N LEU A 101 -14.73 -4.50 20.21
CA LEU A 101 -16.16 -4.62 20.56
C LEU A 101 -16.41 -4.29 22.04
N ARG A 102 -15.51 -4.67 22.93
CA ARG A 102 -15.58 -4.31 24.36
C ARG A 102 -15.39 -2.81 24.57
N ASN A 103 -14.46 -2.19 23.86
CA ASN A 103 -14.15 -0.77 23.98
C ASN A 103 -15.30 0.12 23.53
N GLU A 104 -16.12 -0.33 22.56
CA GLU A 104 -17.37 0.36 22.21
C GLU A 104 -18.36 0.38 23.38
N LYS A 105 -18.53 -0.74 24.08
CA LYS A 105 -19.51 -0.87 25.18
C LYS A 105 -19.05 -0.22 26.48
N LYS A 106 -17.76 -0.35 26.80
CA LYS A 106 -17.14 0.14 28.05
C LYS A 106 -15.77 0.74 27.73
N PRO A 107 -15.73 2.00 27.23
CA PRO A 107 -14.47 2.64 26.85
C PRO A 107 -13.60 2.89 28.08
N GLY A 108 -12.30 2.63 27.96
CA GLY A 108 -11.33 2.86 29.03
C GLY A 108 -9.94 3.16 28.48
N PRO A 109 -9.13 4.00 29.15
CA PRO A 109 -7.79 4.36 28.67
C PRO A 109 -6.85 3.15 28.59
N GLY A 110 -6.84 2.28 29.61
CA GLY A 110 -6.01 1.06 29.61
C GLY A 110 -6.39 0.09 28.48
N LEU A 111 -7.69 -0.06 28.18
CA LEU A 111 -8.14 -0.89 27.07
C LEU A 111 -7.68 -0.32 25.71
N ARG A 112 -7.74 1.00 25.54
CA ARG A 112 -7.26 1.67 24.32
C ARG A 112 -5.74 1.53 24.13
N GLN A 113 -4.97 1.65 25.21
CA GLN A 113 -3.51 1.42 25.17
C GLN A 113 -3.19 -0.03 24.79
N PHE A 114 -3.95 -0.99 25.32
CA PHE A 114 -3.76 -2.40 24.97
C PHE A 114 -4.13 -2.71 23.51
N ILE A 115 -5.21 -2.13 22.99
CA ILE A 115 -5.56 -2.20 21.57
C ILE A 115 -4.42 -1.63 20.70
N LEU A 116 -3.87 -0.47 21.07
CA LEU A 116 -2.74 0.14 20.36
C LEU A 116 -1.52 -0.78 20.34
N LEU A 117 -1.18 -1.38 21.49
CA LEU A 117 -0.10 -2.34 21.60
C LEU A 117 -0.31 -3.53 20.66
N LEU A 118 -1.51 -4.12 20.61
CA LEU A 118 -1.80 -5.24 19.72
C LEU A 118 -1.69 -4.88 18.24
N VAL A 119 -2.15 -3.68 17.84
CA VAL A 119 -1.99 -3.21 16.45
C VAL A 119 -0.51 -3.04 16.10
N PHE A 120 0.27 -2.43 17.00
CA PHE A 120 1.71 -2.32 16.81
C PHE A 120 2.38 -3.70 16.70
N THR A 121 2.03 -4.63 17.59
CA THR A 121 2.54 -6.01 17.54
C THR A 121 2.17 -6.71 16.25
N LEU A 122 0.93 -6.58 15.76
CA LEU A 122 0.50 -7.13 14.47
C LEU A 122 1.36 -6.59 13.31
N ILE A 123 1.62 -5.28 13.28
CA ILE A 123 2.46 -4.67 12.24
C ILE A 123 3.90 -5.20 12.34
N THR A 124 4.45 -5.33 13.54
CA THR A 124 5.80 -5.88 13.76
C THR A 124 5.89 -7.35 13.37
N VAL A 125 4.86 -8.16 13.64
CA VAL A 125 4.80 -9.57 13.20
C VAL A 125 4.84 -9.67 11.67
N GLN A 126 4.15 -8.78 10.96
CA GLN A 126 4.21 -8.69 9.49
C GLN A 126 5.61 -8.25 9.02
N GLY A 127 6.26 -7.34 9.74
CA GLY A 127 7.65 -6.96 9.48
C GLY A 127 8.62 -8.14 9.66
N TRP A 128 8.42 -8.93 10.71
CA TRP A 128 9.21 -10.10 11.02
C TRP A 128 9.08 -11.23 9.98
N SER A 129 7.87 -11.43 9.45
CA SER A 129 7.61 -12.46 8.44
C SER A 129 7.92 -12.02 7.00
N SER A 130 8.62 -10.89 6.82
CA SER A 130 8.91 -10.38 5.48
C SER A 130 10.16 -11.00 4.87
N HIS A 131 10.21 -11.13 3.56
CA HIS A 131 11.42 -11.59 2.85
C HIS A 131 12.66 -10.73 3.15
N VAL A 132 12.48 -9.43 3.42
CA VAL A 132 13.59 -8.55 3.76
C VAL A 132 14.14 -8.83 5.16
N ALA A 133 13.30 -9.30 6.09
CA ALA A 133 13.74 -9.73 7.40
C ALA A 133 14.63 -10.98 7.35
N SER A 134 14.35 -11.94 6.45
CA SER A 134 15.24 -13.10 6.27
C SER A 134 16.62 -12.74 5.72
N LEU A 135 16.72 -11.65 4.95
CA LEU A 135 17.97 -11.26 4.28
C LEU A 135 18.83 -10.33 5.14
N TYR A 136 18.20 -9.34 5.78
CA TYR A 136 18.89 -8.29 6.52
C TYR A 136 18.65 -8.37 8.03
N GLY A 137 18.05 -9.46 8.51
CA GLY A 137 17.74 -9.68 9.92
C GLY A 137 16.97 -8.51 10.51
N THR A 138 17.43 -8.02 11.66
CA THR A 138 16.79 -6.94 12.41
C THR A 138 16.60 -5.66 11.61
N TRP A 139 17.53 -5.30 10.71
CA TRP A 139 17.39 -4.11 9.88
C TRP A 139 16.26 -4.24 8.87
N GLY A 140 16.08 -5.43 8.28
CA GLY A 140 14.94 -5.73 7.42
C GLY A 140 13.62 -5.66 8.16
N ILE A 141 13.56 -6.22 9.38
CA ILE A 141 12.38 -6.14 10.26
C ILE A 141 12.02 -4.69 10.56
N LEU A 142 13.01 -3.88 10.97
CA LEU A 142 12.80 -2.48 11.33
C LEU A 142 12.35 -1.66 10.11
N ALA A 143 13.02 -1.80 8.97
CA ALA A 143 12.65 -1.08 7.75
C ALA A 143 11.21 -1.42 7.32
N GLN A 144 10.86 -2.71 7.29
CA GLN A 144 9.51 -3.15 6.90
C GLN A 144 8.44 -2.70 7.91
N THR A 145 8.73 -2.82 9.20
CA THR A 145 7.81 -2.40 10.28
C THR A 145 7.55 -0.90 10.21
N LEU A 146 8.60 -0.08 10.09
CA LEU A 146 8.47 1.38 9.98
C LEU A 146 7.71 1.78 8.71
N HIS A 147 8.00 1.11 7.58
CA HIS A 147 7.28 1.33 6.33
C HIS A 147 5.77 1.09 6.50
N LEU A 148 5.41 -0.05 7.10
CA LEU A 148 4.03 -0.45 7.28
C LEU A 148 3.29 0.40 8.33
N ILE A 149 3.98 0.83 9.41
CA ILE A 149 3.44 1.81 10.36
C ILE A 149 3.14 3.13 9.66
N GLY A 150 4.10 3.66 8.89
CA GLY A 150 3.92 4.90 8.14
C GLY A 150 2.70 4.81 7.21
N ILE A 151 2.58 3.72 6.46
CA ILE A 151 1.43 3.45 5.59
C ILE A 151 0.13 3.40 6.40
N ALA A 152 0.08 2.62 7.47
CA ALA A 152 -1.14 2.38 8.22
C ALA A 152 -1.65 3.65 8.94
N LEU A 153 -0.75 4.46 9.51
CA LEU A 153 -1.08 5.71 10.19
C LEU A 153 -1.48 6.84 9.24
N TRP A 154 -0.95 6.84 8.02
CA TRP A 154 -1.35 7.80 6.98
C TRP A 154 -2.63 7.35 6.27
N ALA A 155 -2.64 6.17 5.63
CA ALA A 155 -3.77 5.71 4.83
C ALA A 155 -5.03 5.43 5.67
N GLY A 156 -4.88 4.92 6.89
CA GLY A 156 -6.00 4.52 7.74
C GLY A 156 -7.01 5.65 8.01
N PRO A 157 -6.59 6.78 8.62
CA PRO A 157 -7.47 7.93 8.85
C PRO A 157 -8.03 8.50 7.54
N LEU A 158 -7.26 8.52 6.45
CA LEU A 158 -7.73 8.99 5.14
C LEU A 158 -8.88 8.14 4.60
N LEU A 159 -8.73 6.81 4.62
CA LEU A 159 -9.75 5.87 4.17
C LEU A 159 -11.01 5.98 5.04
N LEU A 160 -10.85 6.05 6.36
CA LEU A 160 -11.98 6.23 7.27
C LEU A 160 -12.66 7.60 7.04
N ALA A 161 -11.90 8.68 6.85
CA ALA A 161 -12.47 10.00 6.56
C ALA A 161 -13.18 10.04 5.19
N GLY A 162 -12.62 9.40 4.16
CA GLY A 162 -13.22 9.34 2.82
C GLY A 162 -14.54 8.55 2.78
N TRP A 163 -14.60 7.41 3.47
CA TRP A 163 -15.75 6.49 3.37
C TRP A 163 -16.69 6.51 4.56
N ALA A 164 -16.24 6.83 5.76
CA ALA A 164 -17.08 6.96 6.96
C ALA A 164 -17.19 8.42 7.48
N GLY A 165 -16.48 9.37 6.87
CA GLY A 165 -16.47 10.77 7.30
C GLY A 165 -17.80 11.51 7.17
N ALA A 166 -18.00 12.42 8.12
CA ALA A 166 -19.06 13.41 8.17
C ALA A 166 -18.91 14.44 7.03
N THR A 167 -20.02 15.09 6.68
CA THR A 167 -20.07 16.03 5.56
C THR A 167 -19.77 17.48 5.95
N GLY A 168 -19.66 17.79 7.26
CA GLY A 168 -19.47 19.16 7.76
C GLY A 168 -18.05 19.69 7.58
N THR A 169 -17.92 20.97 7.22
CA THR A 169 -16.65 21.65 6.92
C THR A 169 -15.77 21.91 8.15
N ASP A 170 -16.36 22.24 9.30
CA ASP A 170 -15.59 22.65 10.50
C ASP A 170 -14.75 21.53 11.10
N ARG A 171 -15.36 20.35 11.30
CA ARG A 171 -14.64 19.15 11.78
C ARG A 171 -13.58 18.71 10.77
N TRP A 172 -13.85 18.87 9.48
CA TRP A 172 -12.90 18.54 8.44
C TRP A 172 -11.69 19.47 8.42
N LEU A 173 -11.90 20.77 8.63
CA LEU A 173 -10.80 21.73 8.73
C LEU A 173 -9.90 21.41 9.92
N ARG A 174 -10.47 21.08 11.09
CA ARG A 174 -9.71 20.65 12.27
C ARG A 174 -8.96 19.33 12.03
N PHE A 175 -9.59 18.38 11.34
CA PHE A 175 -8.94 17.13 10.94
C PHE A 175 -7.67 17.38 10.10
N VAL A 176 -7.81 18.17 9.04
CA VAL A 176 -6.75 18.54 8.10
C VAL A 176 -5.57 19.27 8.79
N GLN A 177 -5.82 20.01 9.87
CA GLN A 177 -4.78 20.75 10.60
C GLN A 177 -3.77 19.84 11.29
N TRP A 178 -4.20 18.77 11.95
CA TRP A 178 -3.30 17.82 12.62
C TRP A 178 -2.89 16.66 11.69
N TYR A 179 -3.78 16.26 10.78
CA TYR A 179 -3.54 15.12 9.90
C TYR A 179 -2.45 15.39 8.86
N HIS A 180 -2.37 16.60 8.28
CA HIS A 180 -1.33 16.88 7.28
C HIS A 180 0.10 16.83 7.80
N PRO A 181 0.44 17.43 8.96
CA PRO A 181 1.75 17.24 9.58
C PRO A 181 2.08 15.76 9.82
N LEU A 182 1.12 14.98 10.32
CA LEU A 182 1.28 13.54 10.50
C LEU A 182 1.52 12.81 9.17
N ALA A 183 0.72 13.12 8.15
CA ALA A 183 0.85 12.53 6.82
C ALA A 183 2.22 12.83 6.20
N ALA A 184 2.73 14.06 6.35
CA ALA A 184 4.06 14.44 5.89
C ALA A 184 5.16 13.65 6.62
N ALA A 185 5.06 13.50 7.94
CA ALA A 185 6.00 12.68 8.72
C ALA A 185 5.94 11.19 8.33
N CYS A 186 4.74 10.64 8.13
CA CYS A 186 4.54 9.28 7.65
C CYS A 186 5.15 9.11 6.25
N MET A 187 4.96 10.06 5.35
CA MET A 187 5.53 10.01 4.00
C MET A 187 7.06 10.03 4.03
N ALA A 188 7.67 10.83 4.91
CA ALA A 188 9.13 10.82 5.09
C ALA A 188 9.64 9.44 5.56
N ILE A 189 8.94 8.81 6.52
CA ILE A 189 9.26 7.45 6.99
C ILE A 189 9.08 6.43 5.87
N ILE A 190 7.96 6.50 5.13
CA ILE A 190 7.66 5.59 4.01
C ILE A 190 8.73 5.69 2.93
N LEU A 191 9.15 6.90 2.56
CA LEU A 191 10.19 7.12 1.55
C LEU A 191 11.54 6.57 2.04
N ALA A 192 11.97 6.95 3.25
CA ALA A 192 13.25 6.51 3.80
C ALA A 192 13.33 4.98 3.92
N SER A 193 12.33 4.36 4.55
CA SER A 193 12.25 2.90 4.65
C SER A 193 12.06 2.23 3.28
N GLY A 194 11.27 2.84 2.39
CA GLY A 194 11.02 2.33 1.04
C GLY A 194 12.29 2.25 0.20
N PHE A 195 13.17 3.24 0.28
CA PHE A 195 14.48 3.19 -0.38
C PHE A 195 15.36 2.08 0.19
N VAL A 196 15.41 1.92 1.52
CA VAL A 196 16.16 0.81 2.15
C VAL A 196 15.66 -0.55 1.66
N LEU A 197 14.33 -0.73 1.63
CA LEU A 197 13.71 -1.97 1.13
C LEU A 197 14.00 -2.16 -0.37
N MET A 198 13.89 -1.12 -1.18
CA MET A 198 14.12 -1.18 -2.62
C MET A 198 15.57 -1.58 -2.94
N PHE A 199 16.55 -0.90 -2.36
CA PHE A 199 17.96 -1.20 -2.60
C PHE A 199 18.37 -2.57 -2.08
N GLY A 200 17.73 -3.05 -1.01
CA GLY A 200 17.98 -4.41 -0.50
C GLY A 200 17.35 -5.51 -1.35
N VAL A 201 16.20 -5.26 -1.98
CA VAL A 201 15.42 -6.30 -2.66
C VAL A 201 15.61 -6.30 -4.18
N ALA A 202 15.82 -5.13 -4.78
CA ALA A 202 15.96 -4.96 -6.22
C ALA A 202 17.12 -3.99 -6.54
N PRO A 203 18.38 -4.36 -6.22
CA PRO A 203 19.54 -3.51 -6.47
C PRO A 203 19.73 -3.20 -7.96
N GLU A 204 19.44 -4.16 -8.84
CA GLU A 204 19.47 -3.97 -10.30
C GLU A 204 18.12 -3.44 -10.83
N TYR A 205 17.73 -2.25 -10.37
CA TYR A 205 16.38 -1.72 -10.55
C TYR A 205 15.85 -1.77 -11.99
N VAL A 206 16.66 -1.40 -12.98
CA VAL A 206 16.25 -1.39 -14.41
C VAL A 206 16.24 -2.80 -14.99
N ASN A 207 17.27 -3.62 -14.73
CA ASN A 207 17.30 -5.02 -15.18
C ASN A 207 16.12 -5.81 -14.61
N ALA A 208 15.70 -5.53 -13.37
CA ALA A 208 14.55 -6.17 -12.75
C ALA A 208 13.24 -5.98 -13.51
N TRP A 209 13.15 -5.00 -14.43
CA TRP A 209 11.97 -4.81 -15.28
C TRP A 209 11.73 -5.99 -16.24
N GLN A 210 12.69 -6.89 -16.43
CA GLN A 210 12.48 -8.13 -17.18
C GLN A 210 11.54 -9.10 -16.45
N ILE A 211 11.42 -9.01 -15.12
CA ILE A 211 10.64 -9.96 -14.30
C ILE A 211 9.38 -9.33 -13.70
N PRO A 212 8.38 -10.14 -13.28
CA PRO A 212 7.13 -9.64 -12.73
C PRO A 212 7.29 -8.71 -11.52
N TYR A 213 8.26 -8.99 -10.63
CA TYR A 213 8.51 -8.15 -9.45
C TYR A 213 8.93 -6.74 -9.85
N GLY A 214 9.93 -6.59 -10.72
CA GLY A 214 10.42 -5.26 -11.12
C GLY A 214 9.40 -4.46 -11.92
N GLN A 215 8.57 -5.14 -12.73
CA GLN A 215 7.43 -4.50 -13.39
C GLN A 215 6.40 -3.95 -12.38
N ALA A 216 6.03 -4.75 -11.38
CA ALA A 216 5.14 -4.29 -10.32
C ALA A 216 5.77 -3.13 -9.52
N LEU A 217 7.07 -3.19 -9.25
CA LEU A 217 7.81 -2.14 -8.57
C LEU A 217 7.82 -0.83 -9.40
N LEU A 218 8.04 -0.90 -10.71
CA LEU A 218 7.97 0.27 -11.60
C LEU A 218 6.55 0.87 -11.59
N ILE A 219 5.52 0.04 -11.73
CA ILE A 219 4.11 0.49 -11.68
C ILE A 219 3.83 1.17 -10.33
N LYS A 220 4.31 0.60 -9.22
CA LYS A 220 4.20 1.21 -7.88
C LYS A 220 4.82 2.61 -7.85
N HIS A 221 6.06 2.77 -8.35
CA HIS A 221 6.72 4.07 -8.40
C HIS A 221 5.98 5.10 -9.27
N VAL A 222 5.47 4.67 -10.42
CA VAL A 222 4.69 5.53 -11.30
C VAL A 222 3.36 5.93 -10.65
N LEU A 223 2.70 5.04 -9.89
CA LEU A 223 1.50 5.34 -9.11
C LEU A 223 1.74 6.26 -7.90
N ILE A 224 2.98 6.40 -7.42
CA ILE A 224 3.31 7.41 -6.39
C ILE A 224 3.09 8.83 -6.93
N LEU A 225 3.19 9.06 -8.24
CA LEU A 225 2.96 10.39 -8.85
C LEU A 225 1.50 10.87 -8.72
N PRO A 226 0.46 10.13 -9.17
CA PRO A 226 -0.92 10.53 -8.95
C PRO A 226 -1.27 10.59 -7.45
N LEU A 227 -0.64 9.76 -6.62
CA LEU A 227 -0.80 9.83 -5.17
C LEU A 227 -0.25 11.15 -4.60
N ALA A 228 0.99 11.50 -4.92
CA ALA A 228 1.63 12.74 -4.50
C ALA A 228 0.86 13.96 -5.00
N PHE A 229 0.38 13.93 -6.24
CA PHE A 229 -0.50 14.96 -6.79
C PHE A 229 -1.76 15.15 -5.93
N MET A 230 -2.47 14.05 -5.61
CA MET A 230 -3.68 14.12 -4.77
C MET A 230 -3.38 14.54 -3.34
N ALA A 231 -2.29 14.07 -2.75
CA ALA A 231 -1.85 14.46 -1.42
C ALA A 231 -1.53 15.97 -1.35
N ILE A 232 -0.89 16.53 -2.38
CA ILE A 232 -0.64 17.98 -2.49
C ILE A 232 -1.96 18.74 -2.66
N VAL A 233 -2.86 18.27 -3.52
CA VAL A 233 -4.18 18.90 -3.71
C VAL A 233 -4.96 18.90 -2.39
N ASN A 234 -4.95 17.80 -1.64
CA ASN A 234 -5.63 17.68 -0.36
C ASN A 234 -4.95 18.53 0.72
N GLY A 235 -3.62 18.48 0.78
CA GLY A 235 -2.75 19.24 1.69
C GLY A 235 -2.94 20.75 1.63
N PHE A 236 -3.00 21.29 0.42
CA PHE A 236 -2.94 22.73 0.19
C PHE A 236 -4.24 23.29 -0.39
N TRP A 237 -4.73 22.74 -1.51
CA TRP A 237 -5.87 23.32 -2.22
C TRP A 237 -7.19 23.06 -1.49
N VAL A 238 -7.47 21.82 -1.07
CA VAL A 238 -8.67 21.48 -0.29
C VAL A 238 -8.67 22.22 1.05
N LYS A 239 -7.53 22.24 1.76
CA LYS A 239 -7.38 23.01 3.01
C LYS A 239 -7.76 24.49 2.84
N ARG A 240 -7.26 25.16 1.79
CA ARG A 240 -7.61 26.56 1.49
C ARG A 240 -9.09 26.75 1.14
N ARG A 241 -9.69 25.79 0.44
CA ARG A 241 -11.12 25.83 0.10
C ARG A 241 -12.02 25.69 1.33
N LEU A 242 -11.65 24.83 2.27
CA LEU A 242 -12.40 24.67 3.53
C LEU A 242 -12.43 25.94 4.38
N GLN A 243 -11.43 26.82 4.24
CA GLN A 243 -11.38 28.10 4.95
C GLN A 243 -12.24 29.19 4.29
N THR A 244 -12.61 29.02 3.01
CA THR A 244 -13.23 30.09 2.20
C THR A 244 -14.62 29.72 1.66
N ASP A 245 -14.97 28.44 1.63
CA ASP A 245 -16.20 27.92 1.03
C ASP A 245 -16.84 26.89 1.98
N ALA A 246 -17.81 27.35 2.76
CA ALA A 246 -18.54 26.51 3.73
C ALA A 246 -19.39 25.41 3.07
N ALA A 247 -19.67 25.52 1.77
CA ALA A 247 -20.39 24.50 1.00
C ALA A 247 -19.44 23.48 0.35
N PHE A 248 -18.12 23.62 0.52
CA PHE A 248 -17.14 22.74 -0.08
C PHE A 248 -17.26 21.30 0.46
N ARG A 249 -17.18 20.31 -0.44
CA ARG A 249 -17.32 18.89 -0.12
C ARG A 249 -15.96 18.20 -0.13
N PRO A 250 -15.23 18.12 1.00
CA PRO A 250 -13.87 17.57 1.01
C PRO A 250 -13.81 16.04 0.94
N ARG A 251 -14.91 15.36 1.29
CA ARG A 251 -14.95 13.89 1.36
C ARG A 251 -14.61 13.21 0.03
N ILE A 252 -15.05 13.76 -1.11
CA ILE A 252 -14.75 13.18 -2.43
C ILE A 252 -13.25 13.25 -2.75
N TRP A 253 -12.56 14.28 -2.25
CA TRP A 253 -11.13 14.47 -2.44
C TRP A 253 -10.30 13.46 -1.64
N ALA A 254 -10.73 13.14 -0.41
CA ALA A 254 -10.13 12.03 0.35
C ALA A 254 -10.40 10.66 -0.30
N ARG A 255 -11.59 10.46 -0.91
CA ARG A 255 -11.89 9.21 -1.63
C ARG A 255 -11.00 9.00 -2.84
N VAL A 256 -10.79 10.03 -3.66
CA VAL A 256 -9.93 9.87 -4.85
C VAL A 256 -8.47 9.61 -4.48
N GLU A 257 -7.95 10.26 -3.43
CA GLU A 257 -6.62 9.93 -2.88
C GLU A 257 -6.59 8.47 -2.38
N GLY A 258 -7.61 8.06 -1.61
CA GLY A 258 -7.74 6.70 -1.11
C GLY A 258 -7.86 5.63 -2.20
N ILE A 259 -8.48 5.92 -3.35
CA ILE A 259 -8.51 5.00 -4.49
C ILE A 259 -7.08 4.74 -5.00
N VAL A 260 -6.24 5.77 -5.11
CA VAL A 260 -4.83 5.58 -5.51
C VAL A 260 -4.07 4.75 -4.49
N VAL A 261 -4.32 4.96 -3.18
CA VAL A 261 -3.76 4.12 -2.12
C VAL A 261 -4.14 2.64 -2.29
N LEU A 262 -5.42 2.35 -2.58
CA LEU A 262 -5.88 0.98 -2.79
C LEU A 262 -5.27 0.34 -4.05
N LEU A 263 -5.04 1.12 -5.12
CA LEU A 263 -4.30 0.66 -6.29
C LEU A 263 -2.84 0.33 -5.94
N ILE A 264 -2.18 1.15 -5.13
CA ILE A 264 -0.83 0.89 -4.65
C ILE A 264 -0.78 -0.36 -3.75
N PHE A 265 -1.77 -0.57 -2.88
CA PHE A 265 -1.90 -1.82 -2.11
C PHE A 265 -2.08 -3.03 -3.03
N THR A 266 -2.83 -2.87 -4.12
CA THR A 266 -3.03 -3.90 -5.14
C THR A 266 -1.72 -4.31 -5.80
N VAL A 267 -0.98 -3.33 -6.31
CA VAL A 267 0.31 -3.58 -6.96
C VAL A 267 1.35 -4.11 -5.97
N THR A 268 1.37 -3.60 -4.74
CA THR A 268 2.26 -4.09 -3.68
C THR A 268 1.93 -5.54 -3.31
N GLY A 269 0.65 -5.88 -3.19
CA GLY A 269 0.21 -7.25 -2.90
C GLY A 269 0.57 -8.24 -4.00
N PHE A 270 0.46 -7.83 -5.26
CA PHE A 270 0.97 -8.61 -6.39
C PHE A 270 2.50 -8.76 -6.33
N MET A 271 3.22 -7.67 -6.08
CA MET A 271 4.69 -7.61 -6.03
C MET A 271 5.28 -8.52 -4.95
N ASN A 272 4.73 -8.49 -3.73
CA ASN A 272 5.17 -9.34 -2.61
C ASN A 272 4.97 -10.83 -2.89
N GLN A 273 4.09 -11.15 -3.84
CA GLN A 273 3.84 -12.51 -4.27
C GLN A 273 4.71 -12.95 -5.47
N GLN A 274 5.68 -12.13 -5.88
CA GLN A 274 6.67 -12.49 -6.89
C GLN A 274 8.00 -12.89 -6.24
N ALA A 275 8.86 -13.55 -7.02
CA ALA A 275 10.24 -13.77 -6.61
C ALA A 275 11.00 -12.43 -6.58
N ALA A 276 11.72 -12.18 -5.50
CA ALA A 276 12.50 -10.95 -5.31
C ALA A 276 13.80 -10.98 -6.17
N PRO A 277 14.07 -9.93 -6.98
CA PRO A 277 15.26 -9.85 -7.85
C PRO A 277 16.48 -9.33 -7.09
N HIS A 278 17.01 -10.12 -6.16
CA HIS A 278 18.31 -9.79 -5.54
C HIS A 278 19.43 -9.82 -6.57
N ASP A 279 19.39 -10.84 -7.42
CA ASP A 279 20.15 -10.98 -8.65
C ASP A 279 19.14 -11.32 -9.76
N VAL A 280 19.09 -10.48 -10.79
CA VAL A 280 18.09 -10.64 -11.87
C VAL A 280 18.37 -11.88 -12.70
N SER A 281 19.65 -12.17 -12.95
CA SER A 281 20.09 -13.29 -13.78
C SER A 281 19.73 -14.62 -13.12
N ASP A 282 20.01 -14.75 -11.82
CA ASP A 282 19.64 -15.95 -11.05
C ASP A 282 18.11 -16.10 -10.94
N THR A 283 17.39 -15.00 -10.74
CA THR A 283 15.92 -15.05 -10.65
C THR A 283 15.28 -15.51 -11.96
N LEU A 284 15.83 -15.09 -13.11
CA LEU A 284 15.38 -15.50 -14.44
C LEU A 284 15.60 -17.01 -14.75
N GLN A 285 16.44 -17.70 -13.98
CA GLN A 285 16.60 -19.15 -14.11
C GLN A 285 15.38 -19.91 -13.57
N SER A 286 14.70 -19.35 -12.57
CA SER A 286 13.60 -20.01 -11.85
C SER A 286 12.23 -19.34 -12.04
N THR A 287 12.21 -18.10 -12.53
CA THR A 287 11.00 -17.30 -12.73
C THR A 287 10.84 -16.94 -14.20
N PRO A 288 9.65 -17.11 -14.81
CA PRO A 288 9.41 -16.65 -16.17
C PRO A 288 9.52 -15.13 -16.27
N ALA A 289 9.93 -14.65 -17.44
CA ALA A 289 9.92 -13.23 -17.77
C ALA A 289 8.51 -12.64 -17.61
N SER A 290 8.44 -11.34 -17.32
CA SER A 290 7.17 -10.64 -17.23
C SER A 290 6.45 -10.63 -18.58
N SER A 291 5.17 -11.00 -18.59
CA SER A 291 4.32 -10.89 -19.77
C SER A 291 4.22 -9.45 -20.28
N LEU A 292 4.27 -8.46 -19.37
CA LEU A 292 4.28 -7.04 -19.74
C LEU A 292 5.58 -6.68 -20.46
N TYR A 293 6.72 -7.12 -19.94
CA TYR A 293 8.01 -6.89 -20.59
C TYR A 293 8.06 -7.53 -21.98
N LEU A 294 7.67 -8.81 -22.07
CA LEU A 294 7.63 -9.55 -23.33
C LEU A 294 6.72 -8.90 -24.38
N TRP A 295 5.64 -8.25 -23.97
CA TRP A 295 4.78 -7.51 -24.90
C TRP A 295 5.50 -6.34 -25.56
N PHE A 296 6.34 -5.61 -24.81
CA PHE A 296 7.14 -4.51 -25.35
C PHE A 296 8.37 -4.98 -26.13
N SER A 297 8.97 -6.10 -25.74
CA SER A 297 10.18 -6.65 -26.40
C SER A 297 9.87 -7.57 -27.58
N GLY A 298 8.62 -7.62 -28.05
CA GLY A 298 8.22 -8.45 -29.20
C GLY A 298 8.26 -9.96 -28.93
N GLY A 299 8.20 -10.38 -27.67
CA GLY A 299 8.24 -11.77 -27.23
C GLY A 299 9.65 -12.36 -27.11
N SER A 300 10.69 -11.62 -27.52
CA SER A 300 12.08 -12.00 -27.30
C SER A 300 12.62 -11.44 -25.99
N MET A 301 13.46 -12.22 -25.29
CA MET A 301 14.22 -11.75 -24.14
C MET A 301 15.63 -12.32 -24.24
N ASP A 302 16.62 -11.44 -24.18
CA ASP A 302 17.99 -11.83 -23.94
C ASP A 302 18.24 -11.82 -22.42
N ARG A 303 18.52 -13.00 -21.86
CA ARG A 303 18.72 -13.18 -20.41
C ARG A 303 20.02 -12.58 -19.91
N GLU A 304 20.96 -12.32 -20.81
CA GLU A 304 22.26 -11.74 -20.48
C GLU A 304 22.30 -10.23 -20.75
N ALA A 305 21.25 -9.68 -21.38
CA ALA A 305 21.17 -8.26 -21.67
C ALA A 305 21.02 -7.42 -20.40
N GLN A 306 21.92 -6.46 -20.25
CA GLN A 306 21.79 -5.40 -19.25
C GLN A 306 20.90 -4.30 -19.82
N LEU A 307 19.72 -4.13 -19.23
CA LEU A 307 18.77 -3.13 -19.67
C LEU A 307 19.28 -1.73 -19.33
N ALA A 308 19.21 -0.85 -20.32
CA ALA A 308 19.47 0.56 -20.15
C ALA A 308 18.28 1.40 -20.58
N VAL A 309 18.03 2.50 -19.87
CA VAL A 309 17.05 3.49 -20.27
C VAL A 309 17.72 4.44 -21.27
N THR A 310 17.42 4.28 -22.56
CA THR A 310 17.83 5.18 -23.63
C THR A 310 16.60 5.81 -24.29
N PRO A 311 16.23 7.04 -23.92
CA PRO A 311 15.03 7.69 -24.45
C PRO A 311 15.11 7.90 -25.96
N GLY A 312 14.23 7.25 -26.71
CA GLY A 312 13.98 7.52 -28.12
C GLY A 312 12.97 8.65 -28.33
N LEU A 313 12.78 9.06 -29.59
CA LEU A 313 11.78 10.08 -29.94
C LEU A 313 10.37 9.69 -29.49
N LEU A 314 9.99 8.42 -29.64
CA LEU A 314 8.66 7.95 -29.27
C LEU A 314 8.42 8.03 -27.76
N SER A 315 9.37 7.60 -26.92
CA SER A 315 9.25 7.71 -25.46
C SER A 315 9.16 9.17 -25.01
N ILE A 316 9.93 10.08 -25.64
CA ILE A 316 9.87 11.52 -25.36
C ILE A 316 8.48 12.09 -25.70
N VAL A 317 7.93 11.75 -26.86
CA VAL A 317 6.58 12.20 -27.27
C VAL A 317 5.51 11.68 -26.30
N VAL A 318 5.60 10.42 -25.88
CA VAL A 318 4.68 9.83 -24.90
C VAL A 318 4.77 10.54 -23.54
N TRP A 319 5.97 10.84 -23.06
CA TRP A 319 6.15 11.59 -21.80
C TRP A 319 5.65 13.03 -21.91
N ALA A 320 5.81 13.68 -23.06
CA ALA A 320 5.21 14.98 -23.31
C ALA A 320 3.66 14.91 -23.26
N ALA A 321 3.06 13.88 -23.84
CA ALA A 321 1.62 13.64 -23.73
C ALA A 321 1.20 13.38 -22.27
N ALA A 322 1.97 12.62 -21.49
CA ALA A 322 1.73 12.43 -20.07
C ALA A 322 1.75 13.75 -19.28
N ALA A 323 2.70 14.65 -19.59
CA ALA A 323 2.78 15.98 -18.98
C ALA A 323 1.55 16.84 -19.31
N LEU A 324 1.03 16.79 -20.54
CA LEU A 324 -0.23 17.43 -20.91
C LEU A 324 -1.41 16.89 -20.10
N LEU A 325 -1.46 15.58 -19.85
CA LEU A 325 -2.49 14.98 -19.02
C LEU A 325 -2.41 15.43 -17.55
N VAL A 326 -1.20 15.55 -16.98
CA VAL A 326 -1.02 16.15 -15.65
C VAL A 326 -1.55 17.58 -15.63
N TRP A 327 -1.28 18.37 -16.69
CA TRP A 327 -1.85 19.71 -16.81
C TRP A 327 -3.39 19.69 -16.84
N THR A 328 -4.02 18.77 -17.58
CA THR A 328 -5.50 18.63 -17.57
C THR A 328 -6.05 18.20 -16.21
N ALA A 329 -5.31 17.39 -15.45
CA ALA A 329 -5.66 17.05 -14.07
C ALA A 329 -5.67 18.30 -13.17
N VAL A 330 -4.65 19.17 -13.28
CA VAL A 330 -4.60 20.47 -12.58
C VAL A 330 -5.78 21.37 -12.94
N LEU A 331 -6.14 21.45 -14.22
CA LEU A 331 -7.33 22.21 -14.66
C LEU A 331 -8.62 21.64 -14.06
N SER A 332 -8.73 20.30 -13.96
CA SER A 332 -9.87 19.63 -13.32
C SER A 332 -9.99 19.97 -11.83
N VAL A 333 -8.85 20.09 -11.12
CA VAL A 333 -8.83 20.58 -9.74
C VAL A 333 -9.36 22.01 -9.64
N LYS A 334 -8.92 22.91 -10.52
CA LYS A 334 -9.44 24.30 -10.56
C LYS A 334 -10.95 24.34 -10.79
N ARG A 335 -11.48 23.40 -11.59
CA ARG A 335 -12.92 23.21 -11.87
C ARG A 335 -13.67 22.44 -10.76
N LYS A 336 -13.02 22.11 -9.64
CA LYS A 336 -13.56 21.31 -8.53
C LYS A 336 -14.02 19.88 -8.93
N GLN A 337 -13.48 19.33 -10.01
CA GLN A 337 -13.82 18.00 -10.54
C GLN A 337 -12.84 16.92 -10.05
N ALA A 338 -13.05 16.42 -8.83
CA ALA A 338 -12.16 15.45 -8.19
C ALA A 338 -11.96 14.16 -9.00
N VAL A 339 -13.05 13.59 -9.54
CA VAL A 339 -13.00 12.34 -10.32
C VAL A 339 -12.25 12.53 -11.62
N SER A 340 -12.49 13.63 -12.35
CA SER A 340 -11.74 13.94 -13.57
C SER A 340 -10.26 14.13 -13.28
N ALA A 341 -9.91 14.82 -12.18
CA ALA A 341 -8.51 14.97 -11.77
C ALA A 341 -7.83 13.62 -11.51
N LEU A 342 -8.55 12.65 -10.93
CA LEU A 342 -8.06 11.28 -10.72
C LEU A 342 -7.86 10.54 -12.04
N LEU A 343 -8.85 10.57 -12.93
CA LEU A 343 -8.76 9.87 -14.21
C LEU A 343 -7.59 10.38 -15.05
N TRP A 344 -7.42 11.71 -15.13
CA TRP A 344 -6.31 12.31 -15.87
C TRP A 344 -4.94 12.01 -15.25
N SER A 345 -4.83 11.99 -13.92
CA SER A 345 -3.56 11.65 -13.26
C SER A 345 -3.20 10.17 -13.39
N LEU A 346 -4.19 9.26 -13.37
CA LEU A 346 -3.98 7.84 -13.64
C LEU A 346 -3.62 7.56 -15.10
N LEU A 347 -4.25 8.26 -16.06
CA LEU A 347 -3.90 8.14 -17.47
C LEU A 347 -2.49 8.68 -17.75
N ALA A 348 -2.10 9.79 -17.10
CA ALA A 348 -0.74 10.29 -17.15
C ALA A 348 0.26 9.26 -16.61
N ALA A 349 -0.04 8.62 -15.48
CA ALA A 349 0.76 7.55 -14.91
C ALA A 349 0.90 6.36 -15.89
N ALA A 350 -0.18 5.93 -16.54
CA ALA A 350 -0.12 4.87 -17.55
C ALA A 350 0.79 5.25 -18.74
N LEU A 351 0.71 6.49 -19.23
CA LEU A 351 1.60 6.97 -20.30
C LEU A 351 3.06 7.07 -19.84
N LEU A 352 3.32 7.48 -18.59
CA LEU A 352 4.70 7.50 -18.06
C LEU A 352 5.31 6.10 -18.05
N TYR A 353 4.58 5.12 -17.52
CA TYR A 353 4.98 3.72 -17.56
C TYR A 353 5.24 3.25 -19.00
N TYR A 354 4.31 3.53 -19.92
CA TYR A 354 4.44 3.17 -21.33
C TYR A 354 5.70 3.79 -21.97
N GLY A 355 5.97 5.07 -21.71
CA GLY A 355 7.16 5.75 -22.21
C GLY A 355 8.46 5.19 -21.61
N PHE A 356 8.46 4.77 -20.34
CA PHE A 356 9.61 4.05 -19.77
C PHE A 356 9.85 2.73 -20.49
N MET A 357 8.81 1.92 -20.71
CA MET A 357 8.97 0.64 -21.41
C MET A 357 9.43 0.79 -22.86
N LEU A 358 9.04 1.85 -23.55
CA LEU A 358 9.56 2.18 -24.89
C LEU A 358 11.00 2.70 -24.91
N SER A 359 11.52 3.16 -23.76
CA SER A 359 12.89 3.68 -23.65
C SER A 359 13.90 2.62 -23.21
N VAL A 360 13.45 1.39 -22.97
CA VAL A 360 14.32 0.29 -22.54
C VAL A 360 14.88 -0.43 -23.76
N VAL A 361 16.18 -0.67 -23.75
CA VAL A 361 16.91 -1.47 -24.75
C VAL A 361 17.83 -2.46 -24.07
#